data_AF-A0A2S7Q722-F1
#
_entry.id   AF-A0A2S7Q722-F1
#
_cell.length_a   1.000
_cell.length_b   1.000
_cell.length_c   1.000
_cell.angle_alpha   90.00
_cell.angle_beta   90.00
_cell.angle_gamma   90.00
#
_symmetry.space_group_name_H-M   'P 1'
#
loop_
_entity.id
_entity.type
_entity.pdbx_description
1 polymer ?
#
loop_
_entity_poly.entity_id
_entity_poly.type
_entity_poly.pdbx_seq_one_letter_code
_entity_poly.pdbx_strand_id
1 'polypeptide(L)'
;METSQKIYENIMEYRGSKSDSYISVKEQRVDGLDQKDLDLLVQIKAFFKVGSTKDLIKYILPHFDKYPLATAKLKDYLVFKKIILLMEKGEHNSLPGLLKIFSLRAILNKGLPGIIKTEFPDIIPAILPEFKISSDFNPHWLSGFITAEGSFFISLYNSDKRKAGYAVSLVFSLSQHIKDIELLERLAKYLKCGRISEASAIFLVSTSDLVSIFLSIELQSYGLYLLSTLYRNSELATSGGLTYFLLGGLSSCFILLGSALLYANSGTTILDGIYVITSLSDIGNSGHAVGSTTADNILY
;
A
#
# COMPACT_ATOMS: atom_id res chain seq x y z
N MET A 1 -7.89 45.16 -8.33
CA MET A 1 -8.58 43.91 -7.94
C MET A 1 -9.13 43.28 -9.20
N GLU A 2 -8.27 42.58 -9.94
CA GLU A 2 -8.71 41.58 -10.91
C GLU A 2 -8.90 40.27 -10.14
N THR A 3 -10.08 39.70 -10.28
CA THR A 3 -10.59 38.54 -9.55
C THR A 3 -9.88 37.25 -10.00
N SER A 4 -9.64 36.34 -9.05
CA SER A 4 -8.95 35.04 -9.19
C SER A 4 -9.41 34.14 -10.34
N GLN A 5 -10.50 34.49 -11.02
CA GLN A 5 -11.07 33.74 -12.14
C GLN A 5 -10.25 33.92 -13.44
N LYS A 6 -9.65 35.10 -13.68
CA LYS A 6 -8.77 35.35 -14.84
C LYS A 6 -7.41 34.65 -14.75
N ILE A 7 -6.94 34.34 -13.54
CA ILE A 7 -5.69 33.58 -13.33
C ILE A 7 -5.92 32.09 -13.63
N TYR A 8 -7.12 31.56 -13.34
CA TYR A 8 -7.48 30.18 -13.68
C TYR A 8 -7.67 29.95 -15.19
N GLU A 9 -8.21 30.93 -15.91
CA GLU A 9 -8.41 30.83 -17.36
C GLU A 9 -7.10 30.96 -18.18
N ASN A 10 -6.07 31.62 -17.65
CA ASN A 10 -4.76 31.70 -18.30
C ASN A 10 -3.84 30.49 -18.02
N ILE A 11 -4.14 29.67 -17.00
CA ILE A 11 -3.37 28.46 -16.66
C ILE A 11 -3.94 27.21 -17.35
N MET A 12 -5.22 27.24 -17.72
CA MET A 12 -5.89 26.16 -18.44
C MET A 12 -6.18 26.61 -19.88
N GLU A 13 -5.23 26.45 -20.79
CA GLU A 13 -5.52 26.40 -22.23
C GLU A 13 -6.41 25.17 -22.53
N TYR A 14 -7.70 25.30 -22.24
CA TYR A 14 -8.72 24.41 -22.75
C TYR A 14 -9.18 24.96 -24.10
N ARG A 15 -8.55 24.48 -25.18
CA ARG A 15 -9.12 24.57 -26.52
C ARG A 15 -9.59 23.19 -26.94
N GLY A 16 -10.86 23.13 -27.34
CA GLY A 16 -11.54 21.91 -27.73
C GLY A 16 -10.88 21.17 -28.89
N SER A 17 -11.17 19.87 -28.93
CA SER A 17 -10.97 18.90 -30.00
C SER A 17 -10.55 19.46 -31.37
N LYS A 18 -9.34 19.11 -31.81
CA LYS A 18 -9.02 18.66 -33.17
C LYS A 18 -7.67 17.94 -33.21
N SER A 19 -7.58 17.01 -34.15
CA SER A 19 -6.51 16.07 -34.46
C SER A 19 -5.13 16.69 -34.74
N ASP A 20 -4.11 15.85 -34.51
CA ASP A 20 -2.73 15.87 -35.03
C ASP A 20 -1.81 17.07 -34.72
N SER A 21 -0.75 16.80 -33.94
CA SER A 21 0.64 17.13 -34.31
C SER A 21 1.62 16.67 -33.22
N TYR A 22 2.69 16.00 -33.64
CA TYR A 22 3.87 15.72 -32.81
C TYR A 22 4.54 17.04 -32.41
N ILE A 23 4.65 17.31 -31.11
CA ILE A 23 5.45 18.43 -30.59
C ILE A 23 6.68 17.84 -29.89
N SER A 24 7.86 18.07 -30.48
CA SER A 24 9.14 17.78 -29.84
C SER A 24 9.35 18.71 -28.65
N VAL A 25 9.41 18.16 -27.44
CA VAL A 25 9.73 18.94 -26.24
C VAL A 25 11.24 19.19 -26.19
N LYS A 26 11.64 20.47 -26.21
CA LYS A 26 13.02 20.88 -25.92
C LYS A 26 13.29 20.74 -24.43
N GLU A 27 14.32 19.99 -24.08
CA GLU A 27 14.78 19.78 -22.72
C GLU A 27 15.49 21.05 -22.20
N GLN A 28 14.93 21.67 -21.16
CA GLN A 28 15.58 22.75 -20.41
C GLN A 28 16.17 22.16 -19.13
N ARG A 29 17.49 22.24 -18.97
CA ARG A 29 18.17 21.90 -17.69
C ARG A 29 17.76 22.92 -16.64
N VAL A 30 17.24 22.42 -15.52
CA VAL A 30 16.96 23.21 -14.32
C VAL A 30 18.02 22.84 -13.29
N ASP A 31 19.04 23.70 -13.17
CA ASP A 31 20.02 23.61 -12.09
C ASP A 31 19.43 24.28 -10.83
N GLY A 32 19.38 23.52 -9.71
CA GLY A 32 19.09 24.06 -8.37
C GLY A 32 17.64 23.96 -7.88
N LEU A 33 17.13 22.73 -7.72
CA LEU A 33 15.88 22.47 -6.99
C LEU A 33 16.19 22.08 -5.53
N ASP A 34 15.48 22.69 -4.58
CA ASP A 34 15.59 22.41 -3.15
C ASP A 34 14.99 21.02 -2.84
N GLN A 35 15.47 20.31 -1.81
CA GLN A 35 15.07 18.91 -1.54
C GLN A 35 13.55 18.73 -1.34
N LYS A 36 12.86 19.78 -0.89
CA LYS A 36 11.39 19.85 -0.75
C LYS A 36 10.66 19.93 -2.09
N ASP A 37 11.23 20.61 -3.08
CA ASP A 37 10.65 20.71 -4.43
C ASP A 37 10.82 19.40 -5.20
N LEU A 38 11.91 18.66 -4.91
CA LEU A 38 12.11 17.28 -5.35
C LEU A 38 11.04 16.34 -4.77
N ASP A 39 10.70 16.44 -3.49
CA ASP A 39 9.62 15.65 -2.86
C ASP A 39 8.23 15.95 -3.44
N LEU A 40 8.00 17.20 -3.87
CA LEU A 40 6.75 17.61 -4.53
C LEU A 40 6.66 17.08 -5.97
N LEU A 41 7.78 17.07 -6.71
CA LEU A 41 7.88 16.50 -8.06
C LEU A 41 7.62 14.98 -8.09
N VAL A 42 7.97 14.26 -7.02
CA VAL A 42 7.72 12.81 -6.86
C VAL A 42 6.22 12.47 -6.81
N GLN A 43 5.33 13.43 -6.61
CA GLN A 43 3.88 13.18 -6.50
C GLN A 43 3.07 13.43 -7.78
N ILE A 44 3.70 13.84 -8.89
CA ILE A 44 2.98 14.05 -10.16
C ILE A 44 2.64 12.69 -10.78
N LYS A 45 1.36 12.31 -10.72
CA LYS A 45 0.86 11.04 -11.26
C LYS A 45 -0.09 11.30 -12.43
N ALA A 46 0.22 10.69 -13.58
CA ALA A 46 -0.72 10.56 -14.68
C ALA A 46 -1.56 9.28 -14.51
N PHE A 47 -2.83 9.32 -14.91
CA PHE A 47 -3.73 8.17 -14.85
C PHE A 47 -4.24 7.79 -16.23
N PHE A 48 -4.09 6.51 -16.59
CA PHE A 48 -4.85 5.89 -17.68
C PHE A 48 -6.04 5.13 -17.09
N LYS A 49 -7.27 5.44 -17.51
CA LYS A 49 -8.50 4.86 -16.98
C LYS A 49 -9.48 4.52 -18.11
N VAL A 50 -10.07 3.34 -18.04
CA VAL A 50 -11.17 2.92 -18.92
C VAL A 50 -12.40 2.65 -18.05
N GLY A 51 -13.42 3.51 -18.15
CA GLY A 51 -14.67 3.40 -17.37
C GLY A 51 -15.87 2.90 -18.19
N SER A 52 -15.78 2.92 -19.52
CA SER A 52 -16.86 2.52 -20.42
C SER A 52 -16.99 1.00 -20.45
N THR A 53 -18.15 0.46 -20.04
CA THR A 53 -18.43 -0.99 -20.09
C THR A 53 -18.27 -1.55 -21.51
N LYS A 54 -18.62 -0.76 -22.55
CA LYS A 54 -18.44 -1.14 -23.95
C LYS A 54 -16.97 -1.32 -24.31
N ASP A 55 -16.10 -0.40 -23.90
CA ASP A 55 -14.66 -0.47 -24.18
C ASP A 55 -13.97 -1.56 -23.36
N LEU A 56 -14.43 -1.77 -22.12
CA LEU A 56 -13.97 -2.85 -21.27
C LEU A 56 -14.22 -4.22 -21.95
N ILE A 57 -15.44 -4.45 -22.45
CA ILE A 57 -15.81 -5.69 -23.15
C ILE A 57 -15.07 -5.81 -24.49
N LYS A 58 -14.95 -4.72 -25.25
CA LYS A 58 -14.40 -4.74 -26.61
C LYS A 58 -12.88 -4.87 -26.65
N TYR A 59 -12.16 -4.22 -25.74
CA TYR A 59 -10.70 -4.11 -25.82
C TYR A 59 -9.97 -4.69 -24.62
N ILE A 60 -10.49 -4.50 -23.40
CA ILE A 60 -9.76 -4.86 -22.17
C ILE A 60 -9.90 -6.36 -21.86
N LEU A 61 -11.12 -6.90 -21.86
CA LEU A 61 -11.34 -8.33 -21.59
C LEU A 61 -10.63 -9.24 -22.63
N PRO A 62 -10.74 -9.00 -23.95
CA PRO A 62 -10.10 -9.88 -24.93
C PRO A 62 -8.57 -9.87 -24.81
N HIS A 63 -7.99 -8.73 -24.41
CA HIS A 63 -6.55 -8.62 -24.20
C HIS A 63 -6.08 -9.50 -23.03
N PHE A 64 -6.69 -9.36 -21.86
CA PHE A 64 -6.28 -10.11 -20.66
C PHE A 64 -6.76 -11.57 -20.65
N ASP A 65 -7.74 -11.92 -21.48
CA ASP A 65 -8.08 -13.32 -21.76
C ASP A 65 -7.03 -13.99 -22.64
N LYS A 66 -6.51 -13.27 -23.65
CA LYS A 66 -5.45 -13.79 -24.52
C LYS A 66 -4.07 -13.79 -23.84
N TYR A 67 -3.82 -12.81 -22.98
CA TYR A 67 -2.57 -12.63 -22.24
C TYR A 67 -2.86 -12.54 -20.73
N PRO A 68 -3.07 -13.68 -20.05
CA PRO A 68 -3.43 -13.70 -18.64
C PRO A 68 -2.36 -13.08 -17.74
N LEU A 69 -2.81 -12.43 -16.66
CA LEU A 69 -1.94 -11.89 -15.63
C LEU A 69 -1.23 -13.01 -14.86
N ALA A 70 0.05 -12.81 -14.53
CA ALA A 70 0.87 -13.81 -13.84
C ALA A 70 1.06 -13.55 -12.34
N THR A 71 0.40 -12.52 -11.78
CA THR A 71 0.45 -12.18 -10.34
C THR A 71 -0.88 -12.49 -9.67
N ALA A 72 -0.96 -12.31 -8.34
CA ALA A 72 -2.17 -12.42 -7.53
C ALA A 72 -3.30 -11.50 -8.04
N LYS A 73 -2.97 -10.48 -8.84
CA LYS A 73 -3.93 -9.61 -9.56
C LYS A 73 -4.83 -10.37 -10.53
N LEU A 74 -4.44 -11.57 -10.97
CA LEU A 74 -5.29 -12.43 -11.80
C LEU A 74 -6.65 -12.70 -11.14
N LYS A 75 -6.67 -12.91 -9.81
CA LYS A 75 -7.91 -13.06 -9.03
C LYS A 75 -8.83 -11.86 -9.20
N ASP A 76 -8.29 -10.66 -9.05
CA ASP A 76 -9.04 -9.41 -9.18
C ASP A 76 -9.60 -9.26 -10.59
N TYR A 77 -8.81 -9.58 -11.61
CA TYR A 77 -9.26 -9.58 -13.01
C TYR A 77 -10.40 -10.57 -13.27
N LEU A 78 -10.31 -11.80 -12.76
CA LEU A 78 -11.36 -12.80 -12.96
C LEU A 78 -12.68 -12.39 -12.31
N VAL A 79 -12.64 -11.80 -11.11
CA VAL A 79 -13.82 -11.24 -10.45
C VAL A 79 -14.36 -10.06 -11.25
N PHE A 80 -13.49 -9.14 -11.68
CA PHE A 80 -13.84 -7.98 -12.49
C PHE A 80 -14.53 -8.37 -13.79
N LYS A 81 -13.99 -9.37 -14.51
CA LYS A 81 -14.58 -9.95 -15.73
C LYS A 81 -15.98 -10.51 -15.46
N LYS A 82 -16.17 -11.31 -14.40
CA LYS A 82 -17.49 -11.85 -14.04
C LYS A 82 -18.52 -10.74 -13.82
N ILE A 83 -18.14 -9.66 -13.13
CA ILE A 83 -19.03 -8.52 -12.89
C ILE A 83 -19.38 -7.81 -14.21
N ILE A 84 -18.41 -7.56 -15.10
CA ILE A 84 -18.68 -6.96 -16.41
C ILE A 84 -19.67 -7.79 -17.22
N LEU A 85 -19.55 -9.12 -17.22
CA LEU A 85 -20.46 -10.02 -17.94
C LEU A 85 -21.88 -10.01 -17.34
N LEU A 86 -22.03 -9.88 -16.01
CA LEU A 86 -23.33 -9.65 -15.39
C LEU A 86 -23.91 -8.28 -15.78
N MET A 87 -23.05 -7.27 -15.91
CA MET A 87 -23.46 -5.94 -16.33
C MET A 87 -23.92 -5.91 -17.79
N GLU A 88 -23.20 -6.60 -18.68
CA GLU A 88 -23.54 -6.76 -20.09
C GLU A 88 -24.93 -7.37 -20.30
N LYS A 89 -25.28 -8.37 -19.47
CA LYS A 89 -26.60 -9.01 -19.46
C LYS A 89 -27.70 -8.15 -18.82
N GLY A 90 -27.37 -7.00 -18.23
CA GLY A 90 -28.32 -6.15 -17.51
C GLY A 90 -28.73 -6.67 -16.13
N GLU A 91 -28.09 -7.74 -15.60
CA GLU A 91 -28.47 -8.35 -14.33
C GLU A 91 -28.31 -7.39 -13.13
N HIS A 92 -27.37 -6.45 -13.23
CA HIS A 92 -27.11 -5.41 -12.23
C HIS A 92 -28.31 -4.47 -11.96
N ASN A 93 -29.32 -4.47 -12.85
CA ASN A 93 -30.55 -3.70 -12.67
C ASN A 93 -31.57 -4.40 -11.76
N SER A 94 -31.28 -5.62 -11.30
CA SER A 94 -32.14 -6.41 -10.43
C SER A 94 -31.49 -6.63 -9.07
N LEU A 95 -32.28 -6.66 -8.00
CA LEU A 95 -31.77 -6.97 -6.65
C LEU A 95 -31.02 -8.32 -6.60
N PRO A 96 -31.53 -9.43 -7.19
CA PRO A 96 -30.78 -10.68 -7.24
C PRO A 96 -29.42 -10.56 -7.95
N GLY A 97 -29.34 -9.79 -9.04
CA GLY A 97 -28.08 -9.56 -9.74
C GLY A 97 -27.11 -8.67 -8.96
N LEU A 98 -27.60 -7.65 -8.25
CA LEU A 98 -26.78 -6.85 -7.34
C LEU A 98 -26.18 -7.68 -6.21
N LEU A 99 -26.97 -8.59 -5.60
CA LEU A 99 -26.47 -9.50 -4.57
C LEU A 99 -25.35 -10.42 -5.09
N LYS A 100 -25.43 -10.89 -6.36
CA LYS A 100 -24.33 -11.61 -7.01
C LYS A 100 -23.08 -10.74 -7.19
N ILE A 101 -23.24 -9.47 -7.52
CA ILE A 101 -22.11 -8.54 -7.65
C ILE A 101 -21.47 -8.28 -6.29
N PHE A 102 -22.28 -8.13 -5.23
CA PHE A 102 -21.76 -7.95 -3.88
C PHE A 102 -21.00 -9.18 -3.38
N SER A 103 -21.53 -10.39 -3.60
CA SER A 103 -20.81 -11.62 -3.24
C SER A 103 -19.47 -11.77 -3.97
N LEU A 104 -19.40 -11.38 -5.24
CA LEU A 104 -18.16 -11.35 -6.02
C LEU A 104 -17.19 -10.27 -5.51
N ARG A 105 -17.69 -9.07 -5.21
CA ARG A 105 -16.87 -7.96 -4.71
C ARG A 105 -16.31 -8.23 -3.32
N ALA A 106 -17.03 -8.96 -2.48
CA ALA A 106 -16.61 -9.31 -1.12
C ALA A 106 -15.25 -10.05 -1.09
N ILE A 107 -14.87 -10.72 -2.18
CA ILE A 107 -13.60 -11.48 -2.32
C ILE A 107 -12.40 -10.57 -2.63
N LEU A 108 -12.62 -9.33 -3.08
CA LEU A 108 -11.56 -8.39 -3.48
C LEU A 108 -10.88 -7.79 -2.25
N ASN A 109 -9.65 -7.28 -2.40
CA ASN A 109 -8.83 -6.79 -1.28
C ASN A 109 -9.52 -5.72 -0.41
N LYS A 110 -10.36 -4.85 -0.98
CA LYS A 110 -11.12 -3.82 -0.21
C LYS A 110 -12.48 -4.31 0.29
N GLY A 111 -12.91 -5.50 -0.13
CA GLY A 111 -14.22 -6.07 0.19
C GLY A 111 -15.40 -5.16 -0.15
N LEU A 112 -16.46 -5.27 0.67
CA LEU A 112 -17.66 -4.44 0.59
C LEU A 112 -17.50 -3.12 1.36
N PRO A 113 -18.01 -1.99 0.84
CA PRO A 113 -18.16 -0.75 1.59
C PRO A 113 -18.98 -0.96 2.89
N GLY A 114 -18.68 -0.18 3.92
CA GLY A 114 -19.35 -0.31 5.24
C GLY A 114 -20.88 -0.23 5.16
N ILE A 115 -21.40 0.71 4.36
CA ILE A 115 -22.85 0.89 4.12
C ILE A 115 -23.49 -0.40 3.59
N ILE A 116 -22.83 -1.08 2.65
CA ILE A 116 -23.36 -2.33 2.07
C ILE A 116 -23.29 -3.47 3.07
N LYS A 117 -22.25 -3.52 3.92
CA LYS A 117 -22.14 -4.52 4.99
C LYS A 117 -23.25 -4.36 6.04
N THR A 118 -23.66 -3.14 6.35
CA THR A 118 -24.76 -2.88 7.30
C THR A 118 -26.13 -3.18 6.70
N GLU A 119 -26.34 -2.86 5.42
CA GLU A 119 -27.61 -3.13 4.75
C GLU A 119 -27.80 -4.63 4.43
N PHE A 120 -26.71 -5.34 4.15
CA PHE A 120 -26.74 -6.74 3.73
C PHE A 120 -25.71 -7.57 4.52
N PRO A 121 -25.96 -7.86 5.81
CA PRO A 121 -25.02 -8.59 6.66
C PRO A 121 -24.85 -10.07 6.26
N ASP A 122 -25.87 -10.68 5.65
CA ASP A 122 -25.90 -12.10 5.31
C ASP A 122 -25.26 -12.44 3.95
N ILE A 123 -24.50 -11.52 3.36
CA ILE A 123 -23.84 -11.77 2.07
C ILE A 123 -22.72 -12.77 2.25
N ILE A 124 -22.87 -13.93 1.61
CA ILE A 124 -21.84 -14.95 1.51
C ILE A 124 -20.87 -14.58 0.37
N PRO A 125 -19.56 -14.43 0.63
CA PRO A 125 -18.57 -14.21 -0.42
C PRO A 125 -18.58 -15.35 -1.42
N ALA A 126 -18.52 -15.03 -2.72
CA ALA A 126 -18.54 -16.08 -3.73
C ALA A 126 -17.22 -16.89 -3.71
N ILE A 127 -17.31 -18.18 -4.03
CA ILE A 127 -16.14 -19.04 -4.15
C ILE A 127 -15.62 -18.94 -5.58
N LEU A 128 -14.36 -18.59 -5.74
CA LEU A 128 -13.69 -18.59 -7.05
C LEU A 128 -13.03 -19.95 -7.27
N PRO A 129 -13.18 -20.58 -8.45
CA PRO A 129 -12.43 -21.80 -8.75
C PRO A 129 -10.93 -21.53 -8.65
N GLU A 130 -10.18 -22.53 -8.19
CA GLU A 130 -8.72 -22.45 -8.21
C GLU A 130 -8.22 -22.22 -9.63
N PHE A 131 -7.33 -21.25 -9.77
CA PHE A 131 -6.68 -20.94 -11.03
C PHE A 131 -5.19 -21.18 -10.88
N LYS A 132 -4.60 -21.93 -11.81
CA LYS A 132 -3.16 -22.16 -11.85
C LYS A 132 -2.52 -21.08 -12.71
N ILE A 133 -1.56 -20.37 -12.14
CA ILE A 133 -0.71 -19.47 -12.90
C ILE A 133 0.23 -20.35 -13.73
N SER A 134 0.25 -20.16 -15.06
CA SER A 134 1.11 -20.91 -15.97
C SER A 134 2.55 -20.91 -15.47
N SER A 135 3.25 -22.04 -15.53
CA SER A 135 4.65 -22.21 -15.12
C SER A 135 5.63 -21.46 -16.03
N ASP A 136 5.26 -21.29 -17.29
CA ASP A 136 6.15 -20.80 -18.34
C ASP A 136 6.22 -19.28 -18.31
N PHE A 137 7.44 -18.74 -18.45
CA PHE A 137 7.65 -17.30 -18.53
C PHE A 137 7.77 -16.85 -19.97
N ASN A 138 6.95 -15.86 -20.32
CA ASN A 138 7.15 -15.09 -21.53
C ASN A 138 8.25 -14.03 -21.27
N PRO A 139 9.34 -14.01 -22.06
CA PRO A 139 10.41 -13.02 -21.90
C PRO A 139 9.94 -11.57 -21.99
N HIS A 140 8.96 -11.27 -22.85
CA HIS A 140 8.40 -9.93 -22.98
C HIS A 140 7.60 -9.51 -21.76
N TRP A 141 6.87 -10.45 -21.16
CA TRP A 141 6.17 -10.20 -19.89
C TRP A 141 7.16 -9.86 -18.79
N LEU A 142 8.26 -10.63 -18.68
CA LEU A 142 9.30 -10.37 -17.70
C LEU A 142 9.93 -8.98 -17.86
N SER A 143 10.25 -8.59 -19.10
CA SER A 143 10.78 -7.25 -19.38
C SER A 143 9.81 -6.15 -18.95
N GLY A 144 8.51 -6.29 -19.24
CA GLY A 144 7.49 -5.33 -18.83
C GLY A 144 7.33 -5.26 -17.31
N PHE A 145 7.36 -6.42 -16.64
CA PHE A 145 7.26 -6.50 -15.19
C PHE A 145 8.47 -5.87 -14.49
N ILE A 146 9.68 -6.13 -14.97
CA ILE A 146 10.92 -5.49 -14.46
C ILE A 146 10.90 -3.98 -14.72
N THR A 147 10.34 -3.53 -15.85
CA THR A 147 10.21 -2.09 -16.13
C THR A 147 9.32 -1.39 -15.09
N ALA A 148 8.33 -2.11 -14.53
CA ALA A 148 7.41 -1.56 -13.54
C ALA A 148 7.90 -1.70 -12.09
N GLU A 149 8.47 -2.85 -11.72
CA GLU A 149 8.76 -3.24 -10.32
C GLU A 149 10.26 -3.48 -10.05
N GLY A 150 11.08 -3.47 -11.10
CA GLY A 150 12.51 -3.71 -11.01
C GLY A 150 13.30 -2.44 -10.70
N SER A 151 14.46 -2.63 -10.09
CA SER A 151 15.42 -1.57 -9.85
C SER A 151 16.85 -2.05 -10.09
N PHE A 152 17.66 -1.16 -10.64
CA PHE A 152 19.07 -1.36 -10.91
C PHE A 152 19.87 -0.34 -10.11
N PHE A 153 20.62 -0.82 -9.12
CA PHE A 153 21.42 0.00 -8.22
C PHE A 153 22.91 -0.24 -8.45
N ILE A 154 23.67 0.85 -8.43
CA ILE A 154 25.13 0.83 -8.41
C ILE A 154 25.56 1.45 -7.08
N SER A 155 26.19 0.65 -6.23
CA SER A 155 26.69 1.09 -4.93
C SER A 155 28.21 1.23 -4.98
N LEU A 156 28.70 2.39 -4.54
CA LEU A 156 30.12 2.69 -4.38
C LEU A 156 30.42 2.81 -2.89
N TYR A 157 31.47 2.14 -2.42
CA TYR A 157 31.86 2.19 -1.01
C TYR A 157 33.37 2.07 -0.85
N ASN A 158 33.90 2.64 0.23
CA ASN A 158 35.33 2.59 0.54
C ASN A 158 35.77 1.14 0.81
N SER A 159 36.94 0.77 0.30
CA SER A 159 37.51 -0.54 0.54
C SER A 159 39.04 -0.48 0.53
N ASP A 160 39.64 -0.70 1.70
CA ASP A 160 41.09 -0.76 1.87
C ASP A 160 41.74 -1.95 1.13
N LYS A 161 40.92 -2.94 0.72
CA LYS A 161 41.37 -4.10 -0.07
C LYS A 161 41.60 -3.76 -1.54
N ARG A 162 41.09 -2.63 -2.04
CA ARG A 162 41.20 -2.22 -3.44
C ARG A 162 42.30 -1.18 -3.58
N LYS A 163 43.15 -1.34 -4.60
CA LYS A 163 44.25 -0.38 -4.88
C LYS A 163 43.76 1.05 -5.11
N ALA A 164 42.56 1.21 -5.65
CA ALA A 164 41.94 2.51 -5.90
C ALA A 164 41.21 3.09 -4.67
N GLY A 165 41.17 2.40 -3.53
CA GLY A 165 40.48 2.84 -2.30
C GLY A 165 38.95 2.65 -2.30
N TYR A 166 38.34 2.37 -3.45
CA TYR A 166 36.89 2.19 -3.60
C TYR A 166 36.55 0.83 -4.23
N ALA A 167 35.39 0.29 -3.84
CA ALA A 167 34.76 -0.88 -4.43
C ALA A 167 33.40 -0.52 -5.01
N VAL A 168 32.98 -1.30 -6.02
CA VAL A 168 31.70 -1.15 -6.72
C VAL A 168 30.89 -2.43 -6.54
N SER A 169 29.60 -2.28 -6.22
CA SER A 169 28.61 -3.36 -6.20
C SER A 169 27.46 -3.03 -7.14
N LEU A 170 27.05 -4.00 -7.94
CA LEU A 170 25.92 -3.90 -8.85
C LEU A 170 24.79 -4.78 -8.31
N VAL A 171 23.63 -4.19 -8.10
CA VAL A 171 22.47 -4.88 -7.53
C VAL A 171 21.28 -4.69 -8.46
N PHE A 172 20.76 -5.81 -8.96
CA PHE A 172 19.43 -5.88 -9.53
C PHE A 172 18.48 -6.37 -8.42
N SER A 173 17.38 -5.66 -8.20
CA SER A 173 16.36 -6.02 -7.22
C SER A 173 14.98 -5.88 -7.83
N LEU A 174 14.09 -6.81 -7.49
CA LEU A 174 12.67 -6.72 -7.84
C LEU A 174 11.87 -6.92 -6.56
N SER A 175 10.99 -5.97 -6.25
CA SER A 175 10.14 -6.01 -5.06
C SER A 175 8.71 -6.34 -5.44
N GLN A 176 8.06 -7.20 -4.67
CA GLN A 176 6.63 -7.47 -4.81
C GLN A 176 6.04 -7.85 -3.45
N HIS A 177 4.72 -7.70 -3.28
CA HIS A 177 4.03 -8.14 -2.08
C HIS A 177 4.22 -9.64 -1.85
N ILE A 178 4.26 -10.07 -0.57
CA ILE A 178 4.42 -11.48 -0.15
C ILE A 178 3.37 -12.45 -0.75
N LYS A 179 2.23 -11.93 -1.24
CA LYS A 179 1.18 -12.72 -1.89
C LYS A 179 1.67 -13.35 -3.20
N ASP A 180 2.72 -12.79 -3.78
CA ASP A 180 3.36 -13.22 -5.01
C ASP A 180 4.76 -13.81 -4.77
N ILE A 181 5.02 -14.39 -3.59
CA ILE A 181 6.32 -15.02 -3.32
C ILE A 181 6.62 -16.18 -4.29
N GLU A 182 5.62 -16.99 -4.62
CA GLU A 182 5.75 -18.09 -5.58
C GLU A 182 6.16 -17.58 -6.98
N LEU A 183 5.70 -16.38 -7.38
CA LEU A 183 6.15 -15.74 -8.62
C LEU A 183 7.64 -15.40 -8.56
N LEU A 184 8.14 -14.86 -7.44
CA LEU A 184 9.55 -14.53 -7.26
C LEU A 184 10.43 -15.79 -7.28
N GLU A 185 9.98 -16.88 -6.64
CA GLU A 185 10.68 -18.17 -6.69
C GLU A 185 10.77 -18.72 -8.11
N ARG A 186 9.67 -18.63 -8.85
CA ARG A 186 9.62 -19.05 -10.25
C ARG A 186 10.53 -18.18 -11.12
N LEU A 187 10.61 -16.87 -10.88
CA LEU A 187 11.53 -15.97 -11.57
C LEU A 187 13.00 -16.32 -11.30
N ALA A 188 13.35 -16.61 -10.05
CA ALA A 188 14.69 -17.06 -9.69
C ALA A 188 15.06 -18.38 -10.40
N LYS A 189 14.12 -19.33 -10.48
CA LYS A 189 14.28 -20.58 -11.25
C LYS A 189 14.46 -20.32 -12.75
N TYR A 190 13.66 -19.42 -13.32
CA TYR A 190 13.74 -19.05 -14.74
C TYR A 190 15.07 -18.37 -15.10
N LEU A 191 15.51 -17.41 -14.29
CA LEU A 191 16.78 -16.69 -14.46
C LEU A 191 18.01 -17.51 -14.03
N LYS A 192 17.80 -18.61 -13.29
CA LYS A 192 18.84 -19.49 -12.73
C LYS A 192 19.79 -18.77 -11.77
N CYS A 193 19.34 -17.67 -11.16
CA CYS A 193 20.12 -16.86 -10.25
C CYS A 193 19.22 -16.07 -9.28
N GLY A 194 19.85 -15.37 -8.34
CA GLY A 194 19.17 -14.56 -7.34
C GLY A 194 18.81 -15.32 -6.07
N ARG A 195 18.43 -14.56 -5.04
CA ARG A 195 17.94 -15.07 -3.75
C ARG A 195 16.66 -14.32 -3.40
N ILE A 196 15.71 -15.01 -2.80
CA ILE A 196 14.50 -14.40 -2.26
C ILE A 196 14.78 -14.08 -0.79
N SER A 197 14.48 -12.86 -0.37
CA SER A 197 14.57 -12.41 1.01
C SER A 197 13.34 -11.60 1.37
N GLU A 198 12.72 -11.91 2.50
CA GLU A 198 11.56 -11.19 3.02
C GLU A 198 12.04 -10.01 3.87
N ALA A 199 11.55 -8.80 3.59
CA ALA A 199 11.90 -7.61 4.36
C ALA A 199 10.90 -7.40 5.52
N SER A 200 11.40 -7.39 6.75
CA SER A 200 10.60 -7.33 7.98
C SER A 200 9.93 -5.98 8.26
N ALA A 201 10.47 -4.86 7.76
CA ALA A 201 9.91 -3.53 7.98
C ALA A 201 8.49 -3.35 7.40
N ILE A 202 8.11 -4.18 6.42
CA ILE A 202 6.77 -4.19 5.81
C ILE A 202 5.71 -4.74 6.79
N PHE A 203 6.11 -5.56 7.78
CA PHE A 203 5.21 -6.14 8.76
C PHE A 203 4.55 -5.06 9.63
N LEU A 204 5.31 -4.07 10.13
CA LEU A 204 4.79 -2.98 10.98
C LEU A 204 3.65 -2.21 10.30
N VAL A 205 3.81 -1.85 9.02
CA VAL A 205 2.83 -1.08 8.23
C VAL A 205 1.53 -1.87 7.99
N SER A 206 1.56 -3.20 8.14
CA SER A 206 0.41 -4.08 7.91
C SER A 206 -0.31 -4.53 9.19
N THR A 207 0.16 -4.13 10.39
CA THR A 207 -0.42 -4.61 11.66
C THR A 207 -1.59 -3.74 12.13
N SER A 208 -2.66 -4.40 12.60
CA SER A 208 -3.90 -3.75 13.08
C SER A 208 -4.17 -3.98 14.56
N ASP A 209 -3.24 -4.59 15.29
CA ASP A 209 -3.34 -4.87 16.72
C ASP A 209 -2.04 -4.50 17.46
N LEU A 210 -2.19 -4.10 18.73
CA LEU A 210 -1.10 -3.59 19.57
C LEU A 210 0.01 -4.64 19.81
N VAL A 211 -0.34 -5.93 19.88
CA VAL A 211 0.63 -7.01 20.13
C VAL A 211 1.52 -7.21 18.91
N SER A 212 0.93 -7.24 17.72
CA SER A 212 1.69 -7.37 16.47
C SER A 212 2.53 -6.13 16.19
N ILE A 213 2.07 -4.92 16.55
CA ILE A 213 2.88 -3.69 16.47
C ILE A 213 4.13 -3.81 17.36
N PHE A 214 3.96 -4.20 18.61
CA PHE A 214 5.07 -4.42 19.53
C PHE A 214 6.06 -5.45 18.99
N LEU A 215 5.57 -6.62 18.57
CA LEU A 215 6.40 -7.68 18.00
C LEU A 215 7.17 -7.23 16.75
N SER A 216 6.53 -6.42 15.89
CA SER A 216 7.16 -5.85 14.68
C SER A 216 8.34 -4.93 15.01
N ILE A 217 8.19 -4.08 16.02
CA ILE A 217 9.21 -3.11 16.45
C ILE A 217 10.37 -3.87 17.11
N GLU A 218 10.08 -4.86 17.94
CA GLU A 218 11.10 -5.71 18.56
C GLU A 218 11.94 -6.45 17.52
N LEU A 219 11.30 -7.11 16.56
CA LEU A 219 11.98 -7.83 15.47
C LEU A 219 12.91 -6.93 14.63
N GLN A 220 12.52 -5.68 14.40
CA GLN A 220 13.38 -4.71 13.72
C GLN A 220 14.57 -4.28 14.59
N SER A 221 14.34 -4.10 15.89
CA SER A 221 15.35 -3.64 16.83
C SER A 221 16.46 -4.69 17.04
N TYR A 222 16.12 -5.99 17.05
CA TYR A 222 17.10 -7.08 17.07
C TYR A 222 18.11 -7.00 15.92
N GLY A 223 17.67 -6.67 14.71
CA GLY A 223 18.55 -6.49 13.56
C GLY A 223 19.53 -5.33 13.75
N LEU A 224 19.06 -4.22 14.35
CA LEU A 224 19.88 -3.05 14.62
C LEU A 224 20.89 -3.28 15.77
N TYR A 225 20.52 -4.06 16.79
CA TYR A 225 21.43 -4.45 17.87
C TYR A 225 22.61 -5.29 17.37
N LEU A 226 22.33 -6.20 16.43
CA LEU A 226 23.37 -7.00 15.78
C LEU A 226 24.24 -6.15 14.85
N LEU A 227 23.64 -5.20 14.12
CA LEU A 227 24.38 -4.34 13.20
C LEU A 227 25.30 -3.35 13.93
N SER A 228 24.85 -2.79 15.06
CA SER A 228 25.67 -1.88 15.88
C SER A 228 26.91 -2.55 16.48
N THR A 229 26.86 -3.87 16.70
CA THR A 229 27.99 -4.67 17.19
C THR A 229 28.79 -5.39 16.10
N LEU A 230 28.52 -5.12 14.81
CA LEU A 230 29.12 -5.84 13.67
C LEU A 230 30.67 -5.86 13.73
N TYR A 231 31.28 -4.76 14.17
CA TYR A 231 32.73 -4.64 14.35
C TYR A 231 33.15 -5.05 15.77
N ARG A 232 33.09 -6.36 16.07
CA ARG A 232 33.37 -6.91 17.40
C ARG A 232 34.74 -6.55 18.02
N ASN A 233 35.71 -6.16 17.19
CA ASN A 233 37.06 -5.80 17.63
C ASN A 233 37.19 -4.31 17.98
N SER A 234 36.13 -3.52 17.77
CA SER A 234 36.09 -2.09 18.10
C SER A 234 35.29 -1.90 19.38
N GLU A 235 35.95 -1.38 20.41
CA GLU A 235 35.33 -1.06 21.70
C GLU A 235 34.14 -0.10 21.54
N LEU A 236 34.24 0.87 20.62
CA LEU A 236 33.18 1.81 20.29
C LEU A 236 31.93 1.12 19.72
N ALA A 237 32.11 0.14 18.83
CA ALA A 237 30.99 -0.62 18.25
C ALA A 237 30.32 -1.51 19.30
N THR A 238 31.11 -2.16 20.16
CA THR A 238 30.56 -2.97 21.26
C THR A 238 29.82 -2.10 22.29
N SER A 239 30.36 -0.94 22.65
CA SER A 239 29.70 0.01 23.55
C SER A 239 28.44 0.63 22.92
N GLY A 240 28.50 0.98 21.64
CA GLY A 240 27.35 1.45 20.86
C GLY A 240 26.24 0.40 20.81
N GLY A 241 26.55 -0.86 20.51
CA GLY A 241 25.52 -1.89 20.47
C GLY A 241 24.94 -2.24 21.84
N LEU A 242 25.74 -2.20 22.91
CA LEU A 242 25.24 -2.37 24.27
C LEU A 242 24.30 -1.22 24.68
N THR A 243 24.65 0.03 24.35
CA THR A 243 23.80 1.20 24.65
C THR A 243 22.51 1.18 23.85
N TYR A 244 22.55 0.80 22.56
CA TYR A 244 21.35 0.61 21.74
C TYR A 244 20.46 -0.51 22.26
N PHE A 245 21.03 -1.64 22.69
CA PHE A 245 20.27 -2.74 23.29
C PHE A 245 19.58 -2.33 24.59
N LEU A 246 20.30 -1.66 25.51
CA LEU A 246 19.74 -1.23 26.79
C LEU A 246 18.68 -0.15 26.63
N LEU A 247 18.94 0.86 25.79
CA LEU A 247 17.97 1.91 25.51
C LEU A 247 16.74 1.37 24.78
N GLY A 248 16.96 0.45 23.83
CA GLY A 248 15.91 -0.24 23.12
C GLY A 248 15.03 -1.06 24.08
N GLY A 249 15.63 -1.90 24.94
CA GLY A 249 14.89 -2.67 25.93
C GLY A 249 14.11 -1.80 26.94
N LEU A 250 14.65 -0.65 27.34
CA LEU A 250 13.91 0.33 28.15
C LEU A 250 12.70 0.90 27.39
N SER A 251 12.87 1.25 26.10
CA SER A 251 11.78 1.71 25.24
C SER A 251 10.70 0.65 25.07
N SER A 252 11.08 -0.62 24.90
CA SER A 252 10.18 -1.77 24.82
C SER A 252 9.27 -1.87 26.06
N CYS A 253 9.83 -1.67 27.26
CA CYS A 253 9.06 -1.65 28.50
C CYS A 253 8.01 -0.54 28.51
N PHE A 254 8.33 0.66 28.02
CA PHE A 254 7.35 1.76 27.92
C PHE A 254 6.26 1.47 26.89
N ILE A 255 6.60 0.90 25.74
CA ILE A 255 5.63 0.53 24.70
C ILE A 255 4.68 -0.56 25.22
N LEU A 256 5.23 -1.57 25.90
CA LEU A 256 4.43 -2.66 26.49
C LEU A 256 3.53 -2.14 27.62
N LEU A 257 4.05 -1.28 28.49
CA LEU A 257 3.27 -0.63 29.54
C LEU A 257 2.13 0.21 28.96
N GLY A 258 2.41 1.03 27.93
CA GLY A 258 1.38 1.82 27.24
C GLY A 258 0.32 0.93 26.59
N SER A 259 0.72 -0.16 25.95
CA SER A 259 -0.20 -1.14 25.34
C SER A 259 -1.06 -1.84 26.40
N ALA A 260 -0.48 -2.18 27.56
CA ALA A 260 -1.19 -2.77 28.68
C ALA A 260 -2.21 -1.81 29.30
N LEU A 261 -1.88 -0.51 29.42
CA LEU A 261 -2.82 0.51 29.90
C LEU A 261 -3.97 0.74 28.92
N LEU A 262 -3.69 0.78 27.62
CA LEU A 262 -4.73 0.87 26.59
C LEU A 262 -5.65 -0.34 26.63
N TYR A 263 -5.09 -1.54 26.80
CA TYR A 263 -5.85 -2.76 26.95
C TYR A 263 -6.67 -2.78 28.25
N ALA A 264 -6.13 -2.31 29.37
CA ALA A 264 -6.84 -2.25 30.65
C ALA A 264 -8.09 -1.36 30.57
N ASN A 265 -8.01 -0.25 29.81
CA ASN A 265 -9.13 0.67 29.63
C ASN A 265 -10.11 0.25 28.52
N SER A 266 -9.62 -0.39 27.46
CA SER A 266 -10.43 -0.69 26.26
C SER A 266 -10.90 -2.14 26.19
N GLY A 267 -10.27 -3.07 26.92
CA GLY A 267 -10.53 -4.51 26.86
C GLY A 267 -10.18 -5.19 25.53
N THR A 268 -9.57 -4.48 24.59
CA THR A 268 -9.21 -4.98 23.25
C THR A 268 -7.82 -4.52 22.85
N THR A 269 -7.14 -5.34 22.04
CA THR A 269 -5.83 -5.03 21.45
C THR A 269 -5.95 -4.58 19.99
N ILE A 270 -7.14 -4.67 19.38
CA ILE A 270 -7.40 -4.31 17.98
C ILE A 270 -7.61 -2.79 17.89
N LEU A 271 -6.87 -2.13 17.01
CA LEU A 271 -6.91 -0.67 16.84
C LEU A 271 -8.30 -0.15 16.46
N ASP A 272 -9.00 -0.84 15.56
CA ASP A 272 -10.38 -0.49 15.18
C ASP A 272 -11.34 -0.53 16.38
N GLY A 273 -11.14 -1.49 17.29
CA GLY A 273 -11.94 -1.60 18.52
C GLY A 273 -11.68 -0.46 19.49
N ILE A 274 -10.40 -0.08 19.67
CA ILE A 274 -10.02 1.07 20.51
C ILE A 274 -10.63 2.35 19.94
N TYR A 275 -10.53 2.57 18.62
CA TYR A 275 -11.10 3.75 17.96
C TYR A 275 -12.61 3.89 18.21
N VAL A 276 -13.37 2.80 18.08
CA VAL A 276 -14.81 2.81 18.35
C VAL A 276 -15.10 3.17 19.80
N ILE A 277 -14.41 2.56 20.77
CA ILE A 277 -14.62 2.82 22.20
C ILE A 277 -14.31 4.28 22.56
N THR A 278 -13.19 4.83 22.06
CA THR A 278 -12.83 6.23 22.28
C THR A 278 -13.86 7.18 21.68
N SER A 279 -14.32 6.91 20.46
CA SER A 279 -15.35 7.75 19.80
C SER A 279 -16.69 7.76 20.56
N LEU A 280 -17.05 6.65 21.21
CA LEU A 280 -18.24 6.57 22.05
C LEU A 280 -18.08 7.32 23.38
N SER A 281 -16.88 7.28 23.97
CA SER A 281 -16.59 8.02 25.20
C SER A 281 -16.65 9.54 25.02
N ASP A 282 -16.22 10.06 23.87
CA ASP A 282 -16.28 11.49 23.56
C ASP A 282 -17.73 11.99 23.43
N ILE A 283 -18.63 11.17 22.90
CA ILE A 283 -20.06 11.47 22.81
C ILE A 283 -20.67 11.58 24.22
N GLY A 284 -20.29 10.68 25.14
CA GLY A 284 -20.76 10.70 26.53
C GLY A 284 -20.33 11.94 27.33
N ASN A 285 -19.14 12.49 27.04
CA ASN A 285 -18.65 13.71 27.68
C ASN A 285 -19.27 14.99 27.12
N SER A 286 -19.62 15.02 25.83
CA SER A 286 -20.31 16.17 25.22
C SER A 286 -21.78 16.33 25.67
N GLY A 287 -22.40 15.27 26.20
CA GLY A 287 -23.76 15.32 26.76
C GLY A 287 -23.88 15.95 28.15
N HIS A 288 -22.77 16.11 28.89
CA HIS A 288 -22.79 16.67 30.26
C HIS A 288 -22.59 18.19 30.30
N ALA A 289 -22.33 18.85 29.17
CA ALA A 289 -22.12 20.31 29.10
C ALA A 289 -23.39 21.13 28.78
N VAL A 290 -24.56 20.51 28.61
CA VAL A 290 -25.82 21.19 28.22
C VAL A 290 -26.95 21.04 29.25
N GLY A 291 -26.66 20.57 30.47
CA GLY A 291 -27.69 20.17 31.45
C GLY A 291 -27.75 20.92 32.78
N SER A 292 -27.07 22.06 32.96
CA SER A 292 -27.07 22.78 34.26
C SER A 292 -27.14 24.30 34.11
N THR A 293 -28.17 24.81 33.45
CA THR A 293 -28.61 26.19 33.69
C THR A 293 -30.09 26.29 33.33
N THR A 294 -30.86 26.94 34.19
CA THR A 294 -32.31 27.22 34.08
C THR A 294 -33.29 26.12 34.50
N ALA A 295 -33.57 26.03 35.80
CA ALA A 295 -34.93 25.77 36.33
C ALA A 295 -35.01 26.04 37.86
N ASP A 296 -34.61 27.23 38.30
CA ASP A 296 -35.08 27.81 39.57
C ASP A 296 -35.68 29.16 39.22
N ASN A 297 -37.02 29.22 39.22
CA ASN A 297 -37.90 30.40 39.35
C ASN A 297 -39.15 30.23 38.47
N ILE A 298 -40.26 29.81 39.09
CA ILE A 298 -41.46 30.64 39.32
C ILE A 298 -42.60 29.73 39.80
N LEU A 299 -43.02 30.00 41.02
CA LEU A 299 -44.26 29.57 41.66
C LEU A 299 -45.48 30.25 41.01
N TYR A 300 -46.63 29.59 41.19
CA TYR A 300 -48.04 29.95 40.88
C TYR A 300 -48.57 29.49 39.53
#